data_AF-A0A2U2XF38-F1
#
_entry.id   AF-A0A2U2XF38-F1
#
_cell.length_a   1.000
_cell.length_b   1.000
_cell.length_c   1.000
_cell.angle_alpha   90.00
_cell.angle_beta   90.00
_cell.angle_gamma   90.00
#
_symmetry.space_group_name_H-M   'P 1'
#
loop_
_entity.id
_entity.type
_entity.pdbx_description
1 polymer ?
#
loop_
_entity_poly.entity_id
_entity_poly.type
_entity_poly.pdbx_seq_one_letter_code
_entity_poly.pdbx_strand_id
1 'polypeptide(L)'
;MKCTARFYKMNYDFSPEFAEAHHDGNESENNRFYDWEDELSITTDVKDIEVMDNATYTIQGERGGETFAEEIKNVLLFNIVGADGAITQMACSKSLVLKYEINKEEEAIELKVYLEEMEPLTNPIPGIYIAIQDFPKSLID
;
A
#
# COMPACT_ATOMS: atom_id res chain seq x y z
N MET A 1 -1.20 9.07 18.73
CA MET A 1 0.12 8.62 18.21
C MET A 1 0.22 9.07 16.77
N LYS A 2 1.40 9.50 16.32
CA LYS A 2 1.62 9.78 14.90
C LYS A 2 1.62 8.47 14.12
N CYS A 3 1.07 8.49 12.90
CA CYS A 3 1.06 7.32 12.04
C CYS A 3 1.62 7.65 10.67
N THR A 4 2.54 6.82 10.20
CA THR A 4 3.10 6.90 8.85
C THR A 4 2.93 5.54 8.18
N ALA A 5 2.41 5.54 6.96
CA ALA A 5 2.35 4.37 6.10
C ALA A 5 3.36 4.53 4.97
N ARG A 6 4.19 3.50 4.74
CA ARG A 6 5.17 3.43 3.66
C ARG A 6 4.86 2.24 2.77
N PHE A 7 4.90 2.46 1.47
CA PHE A 7 4.70 1.43 0.46
C PHE A 7 5.97 1.31 -0.37
N TYR A 8 6.45 0.08 -0.54
CA TYR A 8 7.67 -0.24 -1.27
C TYR A 8 7.33 -1.16 -2.42
N LYS A 9 7.60 -0.74 -3.65
CA LYS A 9 7.49 -1.65 -4.79
C LYS A 9 8.82 -2.32 -5.02
N MET A 10 8.88 -3.65 -4.94
CA MET A 10 10.12 -4.37 -5.18
C MET A 10 10.62 -4.14 -6.62
N ASN A 11 11.94 -3.98 -6.75
CA ASN A 11 12.59 -3.79 -8.04
C ASN A 11 12.94 -5.14 -8.68
N TYR A 12 12.25 -5.46 -9.78
CA TYR A 12 12.51 -6.68 -10.56
C TYR A 12 13.94 -6.75 -11.10
N ASP A 13 14.55 -5.59 -11.39
CA ASP A 13 15.90 -5.51 -11.96
C ASP A 13 17.00 -5.51 -10.88
N PHE A 14 16.66 -5.66 -9.60
CA PHE A 14 17.67 -5.78 -8.55
C PHE A 14 18.49 -7.06 -8.75
N SER A 15 19.81 -6.91 -8.85
CA SER A 15 20.75 -8.04 -8.91
C SER A 15 21.46 -8.21 -7.56
N PRO A 16 21.12 -9.27 -6.79
CA PRO A 16 21.83 -9.60 -5.57
C PRO A 16 23.32 -9.88 -5.81
N GLU A 17 23.67 -10.51 -6.94
CA GLU A 17 25.06 -10.84 -7.28
C GLU A 17 25.89 -9.57 -7.54
N PHE A 18 25.32 -8.60 -8.24
CA PHE A 18 25.98 -7.32 -8.47
C PHE A 18 26.18 -6.56 -7.15
N ALA A 19 25.16 -6.55 -6.29
CA ALA A 19 25.22 -5.94 -4.97
C ALA A 19 26.31 -6.58 -4.09
N GLU A 20 26.36 -7.91 -4.03
CA GLU A 20 27.37 -8.63 -3.24
C GLU A 20 28.79 -8.36 -3.75
N ALA A 21 28.98 -8.36 -5.07
CA ALA A 21 30.30 -8.21 -5.67
C ALA A 21 30.88 -6.78 -5.59
N HIS A 22 30.04 -5.75 -5.53
CA HIS A 22 30.47 -4.36 -5.67
C HIS A 22 30.04 -3.43 -4.53
N HIS A 23 29.08 -3.83 -3.70
CA HIS A 23 28.41 -2.98 -2.72
C HIS A 23 28.10 -3.70 -1.38
N ASP A 24 28.82 -4.78 -1.07
CA ASP A 24 28.64 -5.57 0.18
C ASP A 24 27.18 -6.02 0.41
N GLY A 25 26.49 -6.37 -0.67
CA GLY A 25 25.10 -6.81 -0.66
C GLY A 25 24.07 -5.67 -0.57
N ASN A 26 24.52 -4.41 -0.52
CA ASN A 26 23.64 -3.24 -0.44
C ASN A 26 23.26 -2.69 -1.81
N GLU A 27 22.20 -1.89 -1.82
CA GLU A 27 21.80 -1.16 -3.02
C GLU A 27 22.81 -0.10 -3.45
N SER A 28 22.71 0.27 -4.72
CA SER A 28 23.42 1.41 -5.29
C SER A 28 22.53 2.18 -6.26
N GLU A 29 23.00 3.32 -6.74
CA GLU A 29 22.25 4.16 -7.69
C GLU A 29 21.76 3.38 -8.92
N ASN A 30 22.56 2.40 -9.38
CA ASN A 30 22.23 1.57 -10.54
C ASN A 30 21.65 0.19 -10.17
N ASN A 31 21.45 -0.11 -8.88
CA ASN A 31 20.96 -1.40 -8.38
C ASN A 31 20.15 -1.19 -7.09
N ARG A 32 18.98 -0.56 -7.21
CA ARG A 32 18.11 -0.19 -6.07
C ARG A 32 17.27 -1.38 -5.61
N PHE A 33 16.99 -1.49 -4.31
CA PHE A 33 16.09 -2.53 -3.79
C PHE A 33 14.64 -2.34 -4.25
N TYR A 34 14.20 -1.08 -4.30
CA TYR A 34 12.83 -0.72 -4.60
C TYR A 34 12.76 0.05 -5.92
N ASP A 35 11.73 -0.25 -6.71
CA ASP A 35 11.43 0.48 -7.94
C ASP A 35 10.90 1.89 -7.61
N TRP A 36 10.01 1.96 -6.63
CA TRP A 36 9.55 3.22 -6.06
C TRP A 36 9.12 3.04 -4.60
N GLU A 37 9.02 4.18 -3.92
CA GLU A 37 8.56 4.32 -2.56
C GLU A 37 7.46 5.38 -2.49
N ASP A 38 6.47 5.16 -1.62
CA ASP A 38 5.43 6.14 -1.30
C ASP A 38 5.28 6.26 0.21
N GLU A 39 5.06 7.48 0.71
CA GLU A 39 4.96 7.78 2.13
C GLU A 39 3.73 8.63 2.40
N LEU A 40 2.86 8.14 3.29
CA LEU A 40 1.64 8.80 3.71
C LEU A 40 1.68 9.07 5.20
N SER A 41 1.59 10.34 5.57
CA SER A 41 1.49 10.77 6.96
C SER A 41 0.03 11.01 7.34
N ILE A 42 -0.44 10.31 8.38
CA ILE A 42 -1.76 10.52 8.94
C ILE A 42 -1.71 11.74 9.87
N THR A 43 -2.56 12.71 9.58
CA THR A 43 -2.54 14.02 10.27
C THR A 43 -3.24 13.98 11.62
N THR A 44 -4.19 13.07 11.80
CA THR A 44 -4.92 12.84 13.05
C THR A 44 -4.16 11.90 13.99
N ASP A 45 -4.47 12.00 15.28
CA ASP A 45 -3.94 11.06 16.26
C ASP A 45 -4.53 9.67 16.03
N VAL A 46 -3.66 8.69 15.86
CA VAL A 46 -4.03 7.28 15.71
C VAL A 46 -3.93 6.57 17.04
N LYS A 47 -4.88 5.67 17.26
CA LYS A 47 -4.94 4.73 18.39
C LYS A 47 -4.41 3.36 17.99
N ASP A 48 -4.78 2.86 16.82
CA ASP A 48 -4.35 1.53 16.37
C ASP A 48 -4.45 1.36 14.84
N ILE A 49 -3.87 0.28 14.33
CA ILE A 49 -4.11 -0.24 12.97
C ILE A 49 -4.64 -1.66 13.09
N GLU A 50 -5.84 -1.88 12.55
CA GLU A 50 -6.48 -3.19 12.43
C GLU A 50 -6.32 -3.70 10.99
N VAL A 51 -5.89 -4.95 10.83
CA VAL A 51 -5.67 -5.56 9.51
C VAL A 51 -6.74 -6.61 9.25
N MET A 52 -7.38 -6.52 8.08
CA MET A 52 -8.37 -7.49 7.62
C MET A 52 -7.88 -8.14 6.32
N ASP A 53 -7.73 -9.45 6.36
CA ASP A 53 -7.36 -10.26 5.20
C ASP A 53 -8.61 -10.77 4.46
N ASN A 54 -8.51 -10.90 3.13
CA ASN A 54 -9.61 -11.26 2.22
C ASN A 54 -10.84 -10.37 2.38
N ALA A 55 -10.61 -9.09 2.66
CA ALA A 55 -11.68 -8.11 2.83
C ALA A 55 -12.20 -7.62 1.47
N THR A 56 -13.22 -6.77 1.52
CA THR A 56 -13.75 -6.02 0.39
C THR A 56 -13.54 -4.53 0.65
N TYR A 57 -12.96 -3.83 -0.31
CA TYR A 57 -12.86 -2.38 -0.31
C TYR A 57 -13.87 -1.81 -1.32
N THR A 58 -14.54 -0.70 -0.98
CA THR A 58 -15.46 -0.03 -1.89
C THR A 58 -14.82 1.25 -2.40
N ILE A 59 -14.50 1.27 -3.69
CA ILE A 59 -14.08 2.49 -4.37
C ILE A 59 -15.33 3.27 -4.76
N GLN A 60 -15.39 4.55 -4.43
CA GLN A 60 -16.55 5.39 -4.73
C GLN A 60 -16.12 6.81 -5.05
N GLY A 61 -16.93 7.50 -5.86
CA GLY A 61 -16.65 8.86 -6.30
C GLY A 61 -17.75 9.39 -7.21
N GLU A 62 -17.44 10.47 -7.92
CA GLU A 62 -18.34 11.09 -8.89
C GLU A 62 -17.65 11.16 -10.25
N ARG A 63 -18.38 10.80 -11.31
CA ARG A 63 -17.92 10.86 -12.69
C ARG A 63 -18.95 11.61 -13.53
N GLY A 64 -18.64 12.84 -13.91
CA GLY A 64 -19.51 13.63 -14.79
C GLY A 64 -20.89 13.94 -14.20
N GLY A 65 -21.01 14.06 -12.87
CA GLY A 65 -22.27 14.27 -12.16
C GLY A 65 -22.98 12.99 -11.71
N GLU A 66 -22.52 11.81 -12.13
CA GLU A 66 -23.05 10.53 -11.66
C GLU A 66 -22.15 9.93 -10.58
N THR A 67 -22.74 9.57 -9.44
CA THR A 67 -22.02 8.87 -8.37
C THR A 67 -21.82 7.40 -8.72
N PHE A 68 -20.64 6.86 -8.45
CA PHE A 68 -20.36 5.44 -8.57
C PHE A 68 -19.86 4.86 -7.24
N ALA A 69 -20.09 3.57 -7.04
CA ALA A 69 -19.54 2.79 -5.94
C ALA A 69 -19.35 1.35 -6.42
N GLU A 70 -18.12 0.85 -6.37
CA GLU A 70 -17.75 -0.48 -6.87
C GLU A 70 -16.95 -1.24 -5.81
N GLU A 71 -17.19 -2.55 -5.73
CA GLU A 71 -16.49 -3.41 -4.79
C GLU A 71 -15.24 -4.03 -5.40
N ILE A 72 -14.15 -3.99 -4.64
CA ILE A 72 -12.89 -4.65 -4.94
C ILE A 72 -12.68 -5.71 -3.86
N LYS A 73 -12.76 -6.98 -4.28
CA LYS A 73 -12.68 -8.14 -3.39
C LYS A 73 -11.25 -8.59 -3.21
N ASN A 74 -11.01 -9.47 -2.23
CA ASN A 74 -9.71 -10.09 -1.98
C ASN A 74 -8.60 -9.04 -1.73
N VAL A 75 -8.91 -8.01 -0.96
CA VAL A 75 -7.92 -7.01 -0.55
C VAL A 75 -7.38 -7.32 0.83
N LEU A 76 -6.15 -6.89 1.08
CA LEU A 76 -5.62 -6.67 2.42
C LEU A 76 -5.98 -5.25 2.83
N LEU A 77 -6.83 -5.10 3.83
CA LEU A 77 -7.36 -3.83 4.29
C LEU A 77 -6.71 -3.43 5.62
N PHE A 78 -6.22 -2.20 5.69
CA PHE A 78 -5.66 -1.58 6.89
C PHE A 78 -6.61 -0.48 7.38
N ASN A 79 -7.32 -0.76 8.47
CA ASN A 79 -8.16 0.22 9.14
C ASN A 79 -7.31 0.97 10.17
N ILE A 80 -6.96 2.22 9.84
CA ILE A 80 -6.28 3.13 10.76
C ILE A 80 -7.35 3.75 11.66
N VAL A 81 -7.31 3.37 12.94
CA VAL A 81 -8.29 3.77 13.95
C VAL A 81 -7.81 5.05 14.63
N GLY A 82 -8.49 6.16 14.38
CA GLY A 82 -8.25 7.45 15.03
C GLY A 82 -8.58 7.41 16.52
N ALA A 83 -7.96 8.28 17.30
CA ALA A 83 -8.24 8.47 18.73
C ALA A 83 -9.67 8.97 18.99
N ASP A 84 -10.27 9.63 18.00
CA ASP A 84 -11.68 10.06 17.96
C ASP A 84 -12.65 8.96 17.50
N GLY A 85 -12.14 7.79 17.11
CA GLY A 85 -12.90 6.67 16.59
C GLY A 85 -13.16 6.71 15.08
N ALA A 86 -12.68 7.73 14.36
CA ALA A 86 -12.74 7.74 12.90
C ALA A 86 -11.88 6.63 12.30
N ILE A 87 -12.29 6.06 11.17
CA ILE A 87 -11.54 5.01 10.47
C ILE A 87 -11.07 5.56 9.13
N THR A 88 -9.76 5.56 8.91
CA THR A 88 -9.15 5.78 7.60
C THR A 88 -8.72 4.44 7.02
N GLN A 89 -9.13 4.14 5.79
CA GLN A 89 -8.84 2.87 5.15
C GLN A 89 -7.70 3.02 4.15
N MET A 90 -6.73 2.12 4.25
CA MET A 90 -5.79 1.82 3.18
C MET A 90 -6.03 0.39 2.72
N ALA A 91 -5.83 0.11 1.44
CA ALA A 91 -6.12 -1.20 0.88
C ALA A 91 -5.11 -1.56 -0.19
N CYS A 92 -4.73 -2.83 -0.23
CA CYS A 92 -3.95 -3.39 -1.33
C CYS A 92 -4.67 -4.62 -1.87
N SER A 93 -4.76 -4.79 -3.20
CA SER A 93 -5.05 -6.10 -3.79
C SER A 93 -4.11 -7.13 -3.16
N LYS A 94 -4.65 -8.24 -2.65
CA LYS A 94 -3.83 -9.22 -1.93
C LYS A 94 -2.73 -9.82 -2.80
N SER A 95 -2.98 -9.96 -4.09
CA SER A 95 -2.00 -10.40 -5.10
C SER A 95 -0.79 -9.46 -5.21
N LEU A 96 -0.90 -8.21 -4.78
CA LEU A 96 0.22 -7.27 -4.76
C LEU A 96 1.09 -7.40 -3.52
N VAL A 97 0.61 -7.96 -2.41
CA VAL A 97 1.30 -7.83 -1.12
C VAL A 97 2.23 -9.01 -0.89
N LEU A 98 3.53 -8.76 -0.92
CA LEU A 98 4.56 -9.72 -0.49
C LEU A 98 4.53 -9.92 1.02
N LYS A 99 4.57 -8.81 1.75
CA LYS A 99 4.52 -8.76 3.21
C LYS A 99 4.15 -7.36 3.70
N TYR A 100 3.79 -7.27 4.97
CA TYR A 100 3.64 -6.00 5.65
C TYR A 100 4.20 -6.09 7.07
N GLU A 101 4.58 -4.95 7.63
CA GLU A 101 5.13 -4.81 8.97
C GLU A 101 4.40 -3.67 9.67
N ILE A 102 4.05 -3.85 10.94
CA ILE A 102 3.45 -2.80 11.78
C ILE A 102 4.31 -2.66 13.02
N ASN A 103 4.99 -1.53 13.14
CA ASN A 103 5.78 -1.18 14.30
C ASN A 103 4.98 -0.21 15.17
N LYS A 104 4.73 -0.59 16.42
CA LYS A 104 4.02 0.26 17.39
C LYS A 104 4.99 0.65 18.50
N GLU A 105 5.28 1.93 18.58
CA GLU A 105 6.02 2.56 19.66
C GLU A 105 5.09 3.42 20.52
N GLU A 106 5.57 3.96 21.63
CA GLU A 106 4.73 4.73 22.56
C GLU A 106 4.09 5.97 21.91
N GLU A 107 4.78 6.63 20.98
CA GLU A 107 4.31 7.87 20.34
C GLU A 107 4.01 7.73 18.84
N ALA A 108 4.43 6.63 18.22
CA ALA A 108 4.37 6.44 16.77
C ALA A 108 3.90 5.03 16.37
N ILE A 109 3.14 4.95 15.28
CA ILE A 109 2.83 3.71 14.58
C ILE A 109 3.36 3.83 13.15
N GLU A 110 4.12 2.84 12.70
CA GLU A 110 4.58 2.77 11.32
C GLU A 110 4.00 1.51 10.65
N LEU A 111 3.32 1.71 9.53
CA LEU A 111 2.91 0.64 8.61
C LEU A 111 3.89 0.62 7.44
N LYS A 112 4.48 -0.54 7.15
CA LYS A 112 5.26 -0.79 5.93
C LYS A 112 4.59 -1.87 5.12
N VAL A 113 4.34 -1.64 3.83
CA VAL A 113 3.78 -2.63 2.91
C VAL A 113 4.74 -2.82 1.76
N TYR A 114 5.11 -4.06 1.49
CA TYR A 114 6.02 -4.45 0.42
C TYR A 114 5.20 -5.09 -0.69
N LEU A 115 5.29 -4.51 -1.89
CA LEU A 115 4.51 -4.89 -3.06
C LEU A 115 5.36 -5.71 -4.04
N GLU A 116 4.75 -6.74 -4.62
CA GLU A 116 5.31 -7.63 -5.65
C GLU A 116 5.92 -6.85 -6.82
N GLU A 117 7.01 -7.37 -7.39
CA GLU A 117 7.80 -6.68 -8.40
C GLU A 117 7.20 -6.72 -9.83
N MET A 118 6.51 -7.81 -10.19
CA MET A 118 6.00 -8.00 -11.56
C MET A 118 4.54 -7.63 -11.74
N GLU A 119 3.76 -7.59 -10.66
CA GLU A 119 2.31 -7.41 -10.75
C GLU A 119 1.98 -5.93 -11.07
N PRO A 120 1.33 -5.65 -12.22
CA PRO A 120 0.95 -4.29 -12.57
C PRO A 120 -0.16 -3.81 -11.67
N LEU A 121 -0.10 -2.54 -11.28
CA LEU A 121 -1.05 -1.94 -10.34
C LEU A 121 -1.44 -0.52 -10.73
N THR A 122 -2.53 -0.07 -10.15
CA THR A 122 -2.98 1.32 -10.16
C THR A 122 -3.18 1.83 -8.73
N ASN A 123 -2.95 3.13 -8.54
CA ASN A 123 -3.20 3.83 -7.29
C ASN A 123 -4.22 4.95 -7.56
N PRO A 124 -5.54 4.67 -7.45
CA PRO A 124 -6.57 5.66 -7.74
C PRO A 124 -6.74 6.69 -6.60
N ILE A 125 -6.35 6.33 -5.38
CA ILE A 125 -6.48 7.14 -4.17
C ILE A 125 -5.25 6.85 -3.30
N PRO A 126 -4.59 7.85 -2.71
CA PRO A 126 -3.45 7.63 -1.82
C PRO A 126 -3.72 6.54 -0.76
N GLY A 127 -2.86 5.53 -0.73
CA GLY A 127 -2.98 4.38 0.19
C GLY A 127 -3.87 3.25 -0.33
N ILE A 128 -4.39 3.37 -1.55
CA ILE A 128 -5.15 2.32 -2.24
C ILE A 128 -4.35 1.84 -3.45
N TYR A 129 -3.89 0.59 -3.43
CA TYR A 129 -3.14 -0.03 -4.53
C TYR A 129 -3.90 -1.25 -5.03
N ILE A 130 -4.31 -1.25 -6.29
CA ILE A 130 -5.17 -2.29 -6.86
C ILE A 130 -4.45 -2.93 -8.04
N ALA A 131 -4.36 -4.25 -8.06
CA ALA A 131 -3.82 -4.97 -9.22
C ALA A 131 -4.72 -4.69 -10.43
N ILE A 132 -4.13 -4.49 -11.61
CA ILE A 132 -4.92 -4.13 -12.80
C ILE A 132 -6.03 -5.16 -13.09
N GLN A 133 -5.79 -6.44 -12.80
CA GLN A 133 -6.78 -7.51 -12.97
C GLN A 133 -7.97 -7.44 -12.00
N ASP A 134 -7.79 -6.82 -10.83
CA ASP A 134 -8.83 -6.66 -9.80
C ASP A 134 -9.63 -5.36 -9.97
N PHE A 135 -9.16 -4.45 -10.83
CA PHE A 135 -9.80 -3.15 -10.99
C PHE A 135 -11.20 -3.28 -11.63
N PRO A 136 -12.23 -2.61 -11.09
CA PRO A 136 -13.59 -2.72 -11.62
C PRO A 136 -13.67 -2.29 -13.09
N LYS A 137 -14.05 -3.23 -13.96
CA LYS A 137 -14.15 -2.98 -15.42
C LYS A 137 -15.16 -1.89 -15.78
N SER A 138 -16.18 -1.67 -14.95
CA SER A 138 -17.16 -0.58 -15.12
C SER A 138 -16.54 0.81 -15.01
N LEU A 139 -15.34 0.92 -14.43
CA LEU A 139 -14.62 2.18 -14.25
C LEU A 139 -13.48 2.38 -15.26
N ILE A 140 -13.32 1.45 -16.21
CA ILE A 140 -12.32 1.52 -17.29
C ILE A 140 -12.97 2.10 -18.54
N ASP A 141 -12.29 3.04 -19.19
CA ASP A 141 -12.71 3.70 -20.43
C ASP A 141 -12.28 2.95 -21.71
#